data_AF-A0A930DB94-F1
#
_entry.id   AF-A0A930DB94-F1
#
_cell.length_a   1.000
_cell.length_b   1.000
_cell.length_c   1.000
_cell.angle_alpha   90.00
_cell.angle_beta   90.00
_cell.angle_gamma   90.00
#
_symmetry.space_group_name_H-M   'P 1'
#
loop_
_entity.id
_entity.type
_entity.pdbx_description
1 polymer ?
#
loop_
_entity_poly.entity_id
_entity_poly.type
_entity_poly.pdbx_seq_one_letter_code
_entity_poly.pdbx_strand_id
1 'polypeptide(L)'
;MAVSGDFENPTTTYPGQFDITLKSGKTYIFGYTTPAIYKIKVRDNRDNDLITTLTLRSTETVQDKASLYSHKITSDYIDNNGITWHYEGLSTDKDTYQDYDPTLRVTSDETVYVFYSNDRTERAKAERDLKYAVSTAQNNLNNYDAPSQALLLAQLADAQAVLDRVNRKSSTSELQAALDALNNLLATLQPRKSSGGGGRGRGSSGGGSGRGSSGGGAASSNTGRGRANTWSGSTPIAVGVGGNWELINPEEAAKNLDNSKWIFKLTTGERVTGWQLLSYTFEGKTKVEWYHFEQDGIMDSGWFLDRDTNKWYYLSMNHDGFFGEMIKGWHHDPDDTRWYFLDRNDGHMHVSWDKIDGNWYFFNPNPPAQTWFFDNATGRWNYGDNKDIRPLGSMYVNENTPDGFHVNADGVWQ
;
A
#
# COMPACT_ATOMS: atom_id res chain seq x y z
N MET A 1 -29.50 -67.41 -2.92
CA MET A 1 -29.19 -66.27 -3.81
C MET A 1 -29.74 -65.04 -3.14
N ALA A 2 -28.89 -64.10 -2.77
CA ALA A 2 -29.35 -62.76 -2.42
C ALA A 2 -30.01 -62.16 -3.67
N VAL A 3 -31.14 -61.49 -3.49
CA VAL A 3 -31.83 -60.80 -4.59
C VAL A 3 -31.30 -59.38 -4.56
N SER A 4 -30.61 -58.97 -5.64
CA SER A 4 -30.14 -57.59 -5.82
C SER A 4 -31.08 -56.80 -6.72
N GLY A 5 -31.28 -55.50 -6.45
CA GLY A 5 -32.14 -54.62 -7.23
C GLY A 5 -32.09 -53.16 -6.78
N ASP A 6 -32.87 -52.28 -7.43
CA ASP A 6 -32.86 -50.83 -7.20
C ASP A 6 -33.16 -50.41 -5.74
N PHE A 7 -33.81 -51.30 -4.97
CA PHE A 7 -34.05 -51.14 -3.54
C PHE A 7 -32.78 -51.18 -2.68
N GLU A 8 -31.66 -51.68 -3.20
CA GLU A 8 -30.35 -51.67 -2.52
C GLU A 8 -29.67 -50.29 -2.57
N ASN A 9 -29.96 -49.50 -3.62
CA ASN A 9 -29.44 -48.14 -3.80
C ASN A 9 -30.55 -47.21 -4.33
N PRO A 10 -31.58 -46.93 -3.50
CA PRO A 10 -32.75 -46.19 -3.96
C PRO A 10 -32.37 -44.75 -4.34
N THR A 11 -32.60 -44.39 -5.60
CA THR A 11 -32.51 -43.01 -6.08
C THR A 11 -33.66 -42.17 -5.51
N THR A 12 -33.61 -40.85 -5.70
CA THR A 12 -34.69 -39.92 -5.29
C THR A 12 -36.03 -40.21 -5.97
N THR A 13 -36.05 -41.06 -6.99
CA THR A 13 -37.24 -41.49 -7.73
C THR A 13 -37.79 -42.86 -7.31
N TYR A 14 -37.15 -43.54 -6.36
CA TYR A 14 -37.60 -44.87 -5.92
C TYR A 14 -38.90 -44.76 -5.08
N PRO A 15 -40.00 -45.41 -5.48
CA PRO A 15 -41.32 -45.24 -4.86
C PRO A 15 -41.48 -45.98 -3.52
N GLY A 16 -40.43 -46.63 -3.01
CA GLY A 16 -40.47 -47.41 -1.78
C GLY A 16 -41.03 -48.84 -1.93
N GLN A 17 -41.35 -49.26 -3.15
CA GLN A 17 -41.88 -50.59 -3.47
C GLN A 17 -40.99 -51.29 -4.49
N PHE A 18 -40.79 -52.59 -4.31
CA PHE A 18 -40.20 -53.49 -5.32
C PHE A 18 -41.05 -54.76 -5.42
N ASP A 19 -41.06 -55.35 -6.62
CA ASP A 19 -41.73 -56.61 -6.89
C ASP A 19 -40.69 -57.69 -7.24
N ILE A 20 -40.89 -58.91 -6.75
CA ILE A 20 -40.02 -60.05 -7.06
C ILE A 20 -40.84 -61.32 -7.30
N THR A 21 -40.45 -62.11 -8.30
CA THR A 21 -41.01 -63.44 -8.55
C THR A 21 -40.25 -64.51 -7.76
N LEU A 22 -40.94 -65.21 -6.85
CA LEU A 22 -40.39 -66.28 -6.01
C LEU A 22 -40.79 -67.67 -6.52
N LYS A 23 -39.92 -68.67 -6.30
CA LYS A 23 -40.19 -70.07 -6.67
C LYS A 23 -40.87 -70.82 -5.52
N SER A 24 -41.93 -71.54 -5.83
CA SER A 24 -42.67 -72.35 -4.87
C SER A 24 -41.80 -73.44 -4.22
N GLY A 25 -42.00 -73.70 -2.92
CA GLY A 25 -41.28 -74.73 -2.16
C GLY A 25 -39.89 -74.34 -1.63
N LYS A 26 -39.55 -73.04 -1.60
CA LYS A 26 -38.29 -72.53 -1.06
C LYS A 26 -38.55 -71.57 0.11
N THR A 27 -37.61 -71.50 1.06
CA THR A 27 -37.62 -70.51 2.14
C THR A 27 -36.86 -69.26 1.70
N TYR A 28 -37.47 -68.10 1.90
CA TYR A 28 -36.89 -66.79 1.60
C TYR A 28 -36.80 -65.98 2.88
N ILE A 29 -35.67 -65.30 3.08
CA ILE A 29 -35.47 -64.40 4.21
C ILE A 29 -35.41 -62.98 3.65
N PHE A 30 -36.33 -62.13 4.11
CA PHE A 30 -36.27 -60.70 3.82
C PHE A 30 -35.49 -60.03 4.95
N GLY A 31 -34.38 -59.39 4.59
CA GLY A 31 -33.57 -58.61 5.52
C GLY A 31 -33.42 -57.21 4.97
N TYR A 32 -33.50 -56.21 5.83
CA TYR A 32 -33.03 -54.86 5.53
C TYR A 32 -31.80 -54.61 6.39
N THR A 33 -30.81 -53.95 5.83
CA THR A 33 -29.73 -53.36 6.61
C THR A 33 -30.01 -51.88 6.73
N THR A 34 -30.13 -51.37 7.95
CA THR A 34 -30.10 -49.92 8.16
C THR A 34 -28.81 -49.40 7.53
N PRO A 35 -28.85 -48.38 6.64
CA PRO A 35 -27.64 -47.82 6.06
C PRO A 35 -26.70 -47.45 7.20
N ALA A 36 -25.41 -47.78 7.07
CA ALA A 36 -24.43 -47.32 8.05
C ALA A 36 -24.50 -45.78 8.10
N ILE A 37 -24.64 -45.24 9.31
CA ILE A 37 -24.66 -43.81 9.56
C ILE A 37 -23.34 -43.47 10.24
N TYR A 38 -22.61 -42.54 9.66
CA TYR A 38 -21.36 -42.05 10.20
C TYR A 38 -21.52 -40.61 10.69
N LYS A 39 -20.89 -40.32 11.82
CA LYS A 39 -20.83 -38.99 12.41
C LYS A 39 -19.48 -38.36 12.14
N ILE A 40 -19.50 -37.25 11.42
CA ILE A 40 -18.29 -36.47 11.10
C ILE A 40 -18.32 -35.17 11.87
N LYS A 41 -17.34 -35.00 12.76
CA LYS A 41 -17.15 -33.73 13.45
C LYS A 41 -16.34 -32.81 12.55
N VAL A 42 -16.89 -31.65 12.22
CA VAL A 42 -16.16 -30.59 11.53
C VAL A 42 -15.74 -29.57 12.56
N ARG A 43 -14.44 -29.34 12.69
CA ARG A 43 -13.84 -28.41 13.66
C ARG A 43 -13.02 -27.34 12.97
N ASP A 44 -12.82 -26.21 13.63
CA ASP A 44 -11.86 -25.20 13.21
C ASP A 44 -10.47 -25.57 13.80
N ASN A 45 -9.41 -25.58 12.99
CA ASN A 45 -8.10 -25.97 13.50
C ASN A 45 -7.47 -24.89 14.40
N ARG A 46 -7.89 -23.63 14.29
CA ARG A 46 -7.28 -22.46 14.95
C ARG A 46 -7.53 -22.48 16.45
N ASP A 47 -8.77 -22.77 16.86
CA ASP A 47 -9.24 -22.79 18.25
C ASP A 47 -9.76 -24.17 18.71
N ASN A 48 -9.85 -25.13 17.78
CA ASN A 48 -10.42 -26.47 18.00
C ASN A 48 -11.93 -26.45 18.32
N ASP A 49 -12.63 -25.38 17.96
CA ASP A 49 -14.06 -25.25 18.16
C ASP A 49 -14.83 -26.16 17.22
N LEU A 50 -15.92 -26.74 17.72
CA LEU A 50 -16.82 -27.57 16.93
C LEU A 50 -17.71 -26.67 16.08
N ILE A 51 -17.52 -26.71 14.75
CA ILE A 51 -18.37 -26.00 13.80
C ILE A 51 -19.72 -26.73 13.69
N THR A 52 -19.67 -28.03 13.41
CA THR A 52 -20.88 -28.85 13.27
C THR A 52 -20.56 -30.34 13.41
N THR A 53 -21.59 -31.16 13.60
CA THR A 53 -21.51 -32.62 13.47
C THR A 53 -22.41 -33.06 12.33
N LEU A 54 -21.82 -33.55 11.25
CA LEU A 54 -22.51 -34.10 10.11
C LEU A 54 -22.98 -35.51 10.43
N THR A 55 -24.21 -35.83 10.04
CA THR A 55 -24.74 -37.20 10.07
C THR A 55 -24.89 -37.64 8.62
N LEU A 56 -24.03 -38.56 8.18
CA LEU A 56 -23.95 -39.00 6.79
C LEU A 56 -24.41 -40.45 6.67
N ARG A 57 -25.27 -40.73 5.70
CA ARG A 57 -25.57 -42.11 5.27
C ARG A 57 -24.42 -42.63 4.41
N SER A 58 -24.33 -43.95 4.24
CA SER A 58 -23.30 -44.63 3.41
C SER A 58 -23.26 -44.22 1.92
N THR A 59 -24.24 -43.44 1.46
CA THR A 59 -24.32 -42.89 0.09
C THR A 59 -24.01 -41.40 0.02
N GLU A 60 -23.86 -40.72 1.15
CA GLU A 60 -23.58 -39.28 1.25
C GLU A 60 -22.10 -39.04 1.54
N THR A 61 -21.63 -37.87 1.17
CA THR A 61 -20.26 -37.39 1.34
C THR A 61 -20.25 -36.14 2.22
N VAL A 62 -19.07 -35.72 2.67
CA VAL A 62 -18.93 -34.46 3.42
C VAL A 62 -19.35 -33.26 2.55
N GLN A 63 -19.04 -33.32 1.25
CA GLN A 63 -19.39 -32.28 0.28
C GLN A 63 -20.91 -32.06 0.18
N ASP A 64 -21.71 -33.11 0.28
CA ASP A 64 -23.18 -33.01 0.22
C ASP A 64 -23.78 -32.15 1.35
N LYS A 65 -23.02 -31.95 2.44
CA LYS A 65 -23.40 -31.14 3.60
C LYS A 65 -22.54 -29.88 3.75
N ALA A 66 -21.85 -29.45 2.69
CA ALA A 66 -20.91 -28.33 2.72
C ALA A 66 -21.49 -27.03 3.32
N SER A 67 -22.75 -26.72 3.03
CA SER A 67 -23.44 -25.53 3.53
C SER A 67 -23.50 -25.44 5.06
N LEU A 68 -23.36 -26.57 5.77
CA LEU A 68 -23.40 -26.61 7.23
C LEU A 68 -22.10 -26.15 7.89
N TYR A 69 -20.99 -26.09 7.15
CA TYR A 69 -19.70 -25.61 7.67
C TYR A 69 -19.06 -24.50 6.84
N SER A 70 -19.39 -24.38 5.55
CA SER A 70 -18.73 -23.43 4.65
C SER A 70 -18.89 -21.96 5.05
N HIS A 71 -19.97 -21.62 5.75
CA HIS A 71 -20.20 -20.26 6.28
C HIS A 71 -19.18 -19.83 7.36
N LYS A 72 -18.40 -20.75 7.92
CA LYS A 72 -17.30 -20.47 8.84
C LYS A 72 -15.95 -20.28 8.15
N ILE A 73 -15.88 -20.59 6.84
CA ILE A 73 -14.67 -20.41 6.06
C ILE A 73 -14.58 -18.94 5.67
N THR A 74 -13.53 -18.28 6.13
CA THR A 74 -13.11 -16.94 5.75
C THR A 74 -11.97 -16.99 4.74
N SER A 75 -11.90 -15.99 3.86
CA SER A 75 -10.73 -15.74 3.01
C SER A 75 -9.50 -15.42 3.87
N ASP A 76 -8.33 -15.36 3.22
CA ASP A 76 -7.08 -14.98 3.84
C ASP A 76 -7.20 -13.65 4.59
N TYR A 77 -6.62 -13.61 5.79
CA TYR A 77 -6.63 -12.42 6.63
C TYR A 77 -5.43 -12.38 7.57
N ILE A 78 -5.14 -11.20 8.10
CA ILE A 78 -4.10 -10.97 9.10
C ILE A 78 -4.78 -10.69 10.43
N ASP A 79 -4.42 -11.44 11.47
CA ASP A 79 -4.98 -11.24 12.81
C ASP A 79 -4.32 -10.07 13.57
N ASN A 80 -4.84 -9.77 14.77
CA ASN A 80 -4.30 -8.69 15.61
C ASN A 80 -2.84 -8.92 16.05
N ASN A 81 -2.36 -10.16 15.99
CA ASN A 81 -0.96 -10.50 16.26
C ASN A 81 -0.06 -10.37 15.03
N GLY A 82 -0.60 -9.92 13.88
CA GLY A 82 0.13 -9.82 12.62
C GLY A 82 0.40 -11.19 11.98
N ILE A 83 -0.35 -12.22 12.38
CA ILE A 83 -0.23 -13.57 11.81
C ILE A 83 -1.19 -13.65 10.62
N THR A 84 -0.66 -14.03 9.48
CA THR A 84 -1.41 -14.29 8.27
C THR A 84 -1.99 -15.70 8.36
N TRP A 85 -3.29 -15.83 8.13
CA TRP A 85 -4.01 -17.11 8.08
C TRP A 85 -4.49 -17.36 6.66
N HIS A 86 -4.16 -18.53 6.13
CA HIS A 86 -4.54 -18.97 4.77
C HIS A 86 -5.39 -20.23 4.84
N TYR A 87 -6.51 -20.25 4.11
CA TYR A 87 -7.39 -21.42 4.07
C TYR A 87 -6.85 -22.47 3.09
N GLU A 88 -6.49 -23.66 3.60
CA GLU A 88 -5.93 -24.75 2.78
C GLU A 88 -7.02 -25.69 2.26
N GLY A 89 -8.03 -25.98 3.08
CA GLY A 89 -9.03 -27.01 2.78
C GLY A 89 -9.55 -27.72 4.02
N LEU A 90 -10.14 -28.90 3.81
CA LEU A 90 -10.43 -29.82 4.90
C LEU A 90 -9.21 -30.71 5.17
N SER A 91 -8.93 -30.97 6.44
CA SER A 91 -7.80 -31.79 6.90
C SER A 91 -8.26 -32.90 7.83
N THR A 92 -7.59 -34.05 7.78
CA THR A 92 -7.76 -35.14 8.76
C THR A 92 -6.96 -34.92 10.04
N ASP A 93 -5.95 -34.06 10.00
CA ASP A 93 -5.12 -33.72 11.16
C ASP A 93 -5.30 -32.24 11.54
N LYS A 94 -5.24 -31.97 12.84
CA LYS A 94 -5.47 -30.62 13.39
C LYS A 94 -4.26 -29.72 13.21
N ASP A 95 -3.06 -30.26 13.38
CA ASP A 95 -1.84 -29.48 13.57
C ASP A 95 -1.02 -29.40 12.28
N THR A 96 -1.14 -30.40 11.41
CA THR A 96 -0.51 -30.49 10.10
C THR A 96 -1.57 -30.65 9.02
N TYR A 97 -1.48 -29.91 7.92
CA TYR A 97 -2.43 -30.08 6.82
C TYR A 97 -2.26 -31.47 6.20
N GLN A 98 -3.33 -32.26 6.24
CA GLN A 98 -3.43 -33.59 5.65
C GLN A 98 -4.72 -33.62 4.85
N ASP A 99 -4.58 -33.38 3.54
CA ASP A 99 -5.70 -33.19 2.63
C ASP A 99 -6.80 -34.24 2.81
N TYR A 100 -8.04 -33.76 2.87
CA TYR A 100 -9.24 -34.57 2.96
C TYR A 100 -10.12 -34.29 1.76
N ASP A 101 -10.32 -35.30 0.92
CA ASP A 101 -11.22 -35.21 -0.22
C ASP A 101 -12.69 -35.35 0.24
N PRO A 102 -13.48 -34.25 0.24
CA PRO A 102 -14.86 -34.28 0.73
C PRO A 102 -15.82 -34.99 -0.20
N THR A 103 -15.38 -35.38 -1.41
CA THR A 103 -16.19 -36.08 -2.41
C THR A 103 -16.13 -37.59 -2.27
N LEU A 104 -15.21 -38.11 -1.45
CA LEU A 104 -15.10 -39.53 -1.17
C LEU A 104 -16.13 -39.97 -0.12
N ARG A 105 -16.51 -41.25 -0.20
CA ARG A 105 -17.42 -41.85 0.75
C ARG A 105 -16.74 -42.06 2.09
N VAL A 106 -17.45 -41.69 3.15
CA VAL A 106 -17.05 -41.95 4.53
C VAL A 106 -17.36 -43.40 4.90
N THR A 107 -16.42 -44.05 5.59
CA THR A 107 -16.53 -45.45 6.02
C THR A 107 -16.50 -45.64 7.54
N SER A 108 -16.31 -44.57 8.31
CA SER A 108 -16.27 -44.59 9.78
C SER A 108 -16.53 -43.20 10.35
N ASP A 109 -16.86 -43.13 11.63
CA ASP A 109 -16.88 -41.85 12.36
C ASP A 109 -15.47 -41.24 12.36
N GLU A 110 -15.35 -39.96 12.01
CA GLU A 110 -14.07 -39.25 11.98
C GLU A 110 -14.23 -37.77 12.38
N THR A 111 -13.10 -37.09 12.54
CA THR A 111 -13.05 -35.64 12.75
C THR A 111 -12.25 -35.04 11.61
N VAL A 112 -12.82 -34.04 10.96
CA VAL A 112 -12.17 -33.24 9.95
C VAL A 112 -12.07 -31.81 10.42
N TYR A 113 -11.03 -31.12 9.96
CA TYR A 113 -10.71 -29.77 10.34
C TYR A 113 -10.84 -28.86 9.14
N VAL A 114 -11.59 -27.76 9.25
CA VAL A 114 -11.42 -26.60 8.39
C VAL A 114 -10.04 -26.04 8.73
N PHE A 115 -9.08 -26.25 7.82
CA PHE A 115 -7.68 -26.07 8.12
C PHE A 115 -7.17 -24.74 7.58
N TYR A 116 -6.60 -23.95 8.48
CA TYR A 116 -5.83 -22.77 8.16
C TYR A 116 -4.34 -22.97 8.45
N SER A 117 -3.49 -22.73 7.46
CA SER A 117 -2.06 -22.55 7.68
C SER A 117 -1.78 -21.12 8.18
N ASN A 118 -0.62 -20.92 8.81
CA ASN A 118 -0.20 -19.62 9.30
C ASN A 118 1.30 -19.42 9.25
N ASP A 119 1.72 -18.16 9.27
CA ASP A 119 3.12 -17.72 9.19
C ASP A 119 3.71 -17.33 10.57
N ARG A 120 3.19 -17.87 11.68
CA ARG A 120 3.56 -17.45 13.04
C ARG A 120 5.06 -17.58 13.32
N THR A 121 5.68 -18.66 12.84
CA THR A 121 7.10 -18.95 13.06
C THR A 121 7.97 -17.97 12.27
N GLU A 122 7.59 -17.73 11.02
CA GLU A 122 8.21 -16.83 10.07
C GLU A 122 8.10 -15.39 10.56
N ARG A 123 6.92 -14.96 11.01
CA ARG A 123 6.69 -13.66 11.63
C ARG A 123 7.60 -13.44 12.84
N ALA A 124 7.65 -14.42 13.75
CA ALA A 124 8.48 -14.34 14.94
C ALA A 124 9.97 -14.27 14.59
N LYS A 125 10.40 -14.95 13.51
CA LYS A 125 11.76 -14.83 12.97
C LYS A 125 12.01 -13.44 12.40
N ALA A 126 11.14 -12.93 11.53
CA ALA A 126 11.26 -11.60 10.94
C ALA A 126 11.32 -10.50 12.00
N GLU A 127 10.52 -10.60 13.06
CA GLU A 127 10.56 -9.66 14.19
C GLU A 127 11.91 -9.69 14.92
N ARG A 128 12.46 -10.89 15.18
CA ARG A 128 13.78 -11.05 15.81
C ARG A 128 14.89 -10.50 14.93
N ASP A 129 14.85 -10.79 13.63
CA ASP A 129 15.85 -10.36 12.67
C ASP A 129 15.85 -8.84 12.52
N LEU A 130 14.68 -8.21 12.44
CA LEU A 130 14.54 -6.76 12.41
C LEU A 130 15.04 -6.11 13.71
N LYS A 131 14.67 -6.64 14.88
CA LYS A 131 15.18 -6.17 16.18
C LYS A 131 16.71 -6.24 16.25
N TYR A 132 17.28 -7.34 15.79
CA TYR A 132 18.73 -7.53 15.75
C TYR A 132 19.40 -6.53 14.79
N ALA A 133 18.85 -6.34 13.59
CA ALA A 133 19.38 -5.41 12.60
C ALA A 133 19.32 -3.95 13.10
N VAL A 134 18.20 -3.54 13.70
CA VAL A 134 18.04 -2.21 14.32
C VAL A 134 19.10 -1.99 15.41
N SER A 135 19.25 -2.94 16.34
CA SER A 135 20.25 -2.83 17.41
C SER A 135 21.68 -2.75 16.86
N THR A 136 21.99 -3.56 15.85
CA THR A 136 23.31 -3.59 15.21
C THR A 136 23.61 -2.28 14.50
N ALA A 137 22.65 -1.73 13.77
CA ALA A 137 22.79 -0.46 13.06
C ALA A 137 22.93 0.73 14.03
N GLN A 138 22.18 0.75 15.14
CA GLN A 138 22.32 1.75 16.21
C GLN A 138 23.74 1.76 16.79
N ASN A 139 24.30 0.58 17.08
CA ASN A 139 25.66 0.46 17.63
C ASN A 139 26.75 0.92 16.64
N ASN A 140 26.50 0.76 15.35
CA ASN A 140 27.46 1.11 14.29
C ASN A 140 27.26 2.51 13.71
N LEU A 141 26.30 3.29 14.20
CA LEU A 141 25.94 4.61 13.67
C LEU A 141 27.16 5.54 13.55
N ASN A 142 28.03 5.55 14.57
CA ASN A 142 29.22 6.40 14.62
C ASN A 142 30.28 6.07 13.55
N ASN A 143 30.19 4.89 12.92
CA ASN A 143 31.11 4.44 11.88
C ASN A 143 30.83 5.08 10.52
N TYR A 144 29.71 5.78 10.35
CA TYR A 144 29.32 6.43 9.11
C TYR A 144 29.56 7.95 9.14
N ASP A 145 29.61 8.61 7.99
CA ASP A 145 29.69 10.07 7.93
C ASP A 145 28.38 10.76 8.34
N ALA A 146 28.40 12.07 8.55
CA ALA A 146 27.24 12.79 9.09
C ALA A 146 25.97 12.68 8.21
N PRO A 147 26.06 12.78 6.86
CA PRO A 147 24.90 12.54 5.99
C PRO A 147 24.35 11.11 6.09
N SER A 148 25.23 10.10 6.09
CA SER A 148 24.85 8.70 6.20
C SER A 148 24.22 8.36 7.56
N GLN A 149 24.69 9.00 8.63
CA GLN A 149 24.10 8.87 9.97
C GLN A 149 22.66 9.40 10.01
N ALA A 150 22.37 10.52 9.35
CA ALA A 150 21.03 11.09 9.30
C ALA A 150 20.06 10.16 8.57
N LEU A 151 20.47 9.59 7.43
CA LEU A 151 19.67 8.60 6.70
C LEU A 151 19.45 7.34 7.53
N LEU A 152 20.49 6.82 8.18
CA LEU A 152 20.39 5.62 9.01
C LEU A 152 19.48 5.84 10.22
N LEU A 153 19.56 6.99 10.87
CA LEU A 153 18.66 7.35 11.98
C LEU A 153 17.20 7.40 11.54
N ALA A 154 16.91 7.95 10.36
CA ALA A 154 15.55 7.97 9.83
C ALA A 154 15.01 6.55 9.60
N GLN A 155 15.79 5.71 8.92
CA GLN A 155 15.39 4.33 8.64
C GLN A 155 15.28 3.46 9.90
N LEU A 156 16.10 3.74 10.94
CA LEU A 156 15.99 3.07 12.23
C LEU A 156 14.69 3.45 12.97
N ALA A 157 14.25 4.70 12.84
CA ALA A 157 12.96 5.13 13.39
C ALA A 157 11.79 4.45 12.65
N ASP A 158 11.84 4.34 11.33
CA ASP A 158 10.85 3.60 10.53
C ASP A 158 10.76 2.12 10.95
N ALA A 159 11.92 1.46 11.04
CA ALA A 159 12.00 0.06 11.47
C ALA A 159 11.46 -0.13 12.90
N GLN A 160 11.72 0.81 13.80
CA GLN A 160 11.20 0.78 15.16
C GLN A 160 9.68 0.98 15.20
N ALA A 161 9.13 1.88 14.38
CA ALA A 161 7.68 2.08 14.29
C ALA A 161 6.94 0.83 13.78
N VAL A 162 7.54 0.08 12.85
CA VAL A 162 7.02 -1.23 12.41
C VAL A 162 7.05 -2.25 13.55
N LEU A 163 8.10 -2.25 14.39
CA LEU A 163 8.17 -3.13 15.56
C LEU A 163 7.17 -2.76 16.67
N ASP A 164 6.91 -1.47 16.87
CA ASP A 164 6.11 -0.96 17.98
C ASP A 164 4.60 -0.97 17.70
N ARG A 165 4.17 -1.36 16.49
CA ARG A 165 2.77 -1.42 16.11
C ARG A 165 2.00 -2.43 16.97
N VAL A 166 0.89 -1.99 17.60
CA VAL A 166 0.12 -2.82 18.56
C VAL A 166 -1.24 -3.26 18.02
N ASN A 167 -1.94 -2.45 17.22
CA ASN A 167 -3.35 -2.68 16.84
C ASN A 167 -3.61 -2.50 15.33
N ARG A 168 -3.40 -3.49 14.46
CA ARG A 168 -2.81 -4.83 14.64
C ARG A 168 -1.28 -4.77 14.67
N LYS A 169 -0.62 -5.81 15.21
CA LYS A 169 0.84 -5.95 15.04
C LYS A 169 1.20 -6.05 13.57
N SER A 170 2.44 -5.66 13.26
CA SER A 170 2.99 -5.79 11.92
C SER A 170 3.07 -7.24 11.47
N SER A 171 2.71 -7.48 10.21
CA SER A 171 2.74 -8.77 9.54
C SER A 171 4.17 -9.20 9.21
N THR A 172 4.34 -10.46 8.83
CA THR A 172 5.63 -10.99 8.36
C THR A 172 6.18 -10.18 7.19
N SER A 173 5.33 -9.85 6.21
CA SER A 173 5.71 -9.06 5.04
C SER A 173 6.13 -7.63 5.41
N GLU A 174 5.42 -6.98 6.34
CA GLU A 174 5.75 -5.63 6.81
C GLU A 174 7.08 -5.61 7.59
N LEU A 175 7.33 -6.61 8.43
CA LEU A 175 8.59 -6.76 9.16
C LEU A 175 9.77 -7.04 8.21
N GLN A 176 9.57 -7.90 7.22
CA GLN A 176 10.60 -8.23 6.23
C GLN A 176 10.92 -7.03 5.33
N ALA A 177 9.90 -6.28 4.88
CA ALA A 177 10.09 -5.07 4.09
C ALA A 177 10.90 -4.00 4.85
N ALA A 178 10.65 -3.82 6.15
CA ALA A 178 11.42 -2.92 6.98
C ALA A 178 12.89 -3.38 7.16
N LEU A 179 13.12 -4.69 7.30
CA LEU A 179 14.45 -5.27 7.36
C LEU A 179 15.21 -5.07 6.04
N ASP A 180 14.55 -5.33 4.91
CA ASP A 180 15.14 -5.17 3.59
C ASP A 180 15.45 -3.69 3.29
N ALA A 181 14.55 -2.77 3.65
CA ALA A 181 14.81 -1.33 3.55
C ALA A 181 16.03 -0.90 4.37
N LEU A 182 16.17 -1.37 5.61
CA LEU A 182 17.33 -1.11 6.44
C LEU A 182 18.63 -1.67 5.83
N ASN A 183 18.61 -2.92 5.36
CA ASN A 183 19.78 -3.56 4.73
C ASN A 183 20.20 -2.86 3.43
N ASN A 184 19.22 -2.49 2.60
CA ASN A 184 19.46 -1.76 1.35
C ASN A 184 20.07 -0.39 1.63
N LEU A 185 19.58 0.33 2.64
CA LEU A 185 20.17 1.60 3.04
C LEU A 185 21.61 1.42 3.51
N LEU A 186 21.86 0.46 4.42
CA LEU A 186 23.20 0.17 4.96
C LEU A 186 24.24 -0.08 3.85
N ALA A 187 23.83 -0.66 2.71
CA ALA A 187 24.70 -0.87 1.55
C ALA A 187 25.12 0.41 0.82
N THR A 188 24.36 1.51 0.96
CA THR A 188 24.63 2.80 0.31
C THR A 188 25.43 3.78 1.17
N LEU A 189 25.48 3.53 2.49
CA LEU A 189 26.07 4.45 3.45
C LEU A 189 27.59 4.56 3.29
N GLN A 190 28.09 5.77 3.46
CA GLN A 190 29.51 6.07 3.37
C GLN A 190 30.17 5.94 4.75
N PRO A 191 31.21 5.09 4.88
CA PRO A 191 31.95 4.97 6.12
C PRO A 191 32.67 6.28 6.43
N ARG A 192 32.72 6.63 7.71
CA ARG A 192 33.46 7.78 8.21
C ARG A 192 34.92 7.60 7.80
N LYS A 193 35.46 8.56 7.04
CA LYS A 193 36.88 8.54 6.66
C LYS A 193 37.72 8.48 7.93
N SER A 194 38.31 7.32 8.20
CA SER A 194 39.44 7.22 9.11
C SER A 194 40.53 8.08 8.52
N SER A 195 40.78 9.24 9.13
CA SER A 195 42.01 9.98 8.93
C SER A 195 43.16 9.17 9.55
N GLY A 196 43.54 8.06 8.90
CA GLY A 196 44.91 7.58 8.96
C GLY A 196 45.74 8.60 8.16
N GLY A 197 46.58 9.41 8.80
CA GLY A 197 47.68 8.95 9.63
C GLY A 197 48.98 9.13 8.84
N GLY A 198 49.20 10.34 8.32
CA GLY A 198 50.48 10.73 7.74
C GLY A 198 51.47 10.98 8.86
N GLY A 199 52.34 10.01 9.12
CA GLY A 199 53.42 10.16 10.10
C GLY A 199 54.47 11.15 9.61
N ARG A 200 54.60 12.30 10.30
CA ARG A 200 55.83 13.10 10.50
C ARG A 200 55.58 13.87 11.81
N GLY A 201 56.33 13.64 12.89
CA GLY A 201 57.70 14.14 13.02
C GLY A 201 57.69 15.29 14.04
N ARG A 202 58.25 15.03 15.21
CA ARG A 202 58.42 15.90 16.40
C ARG A 202 58.70 17.38 16.10
N GLY A 203 58.11 18.28 16.90
CA GLY A 203 58.49 19.70 16.95
C GLY A 203 57.76 20.53 18.01
N SER A 204 58.29 20.50 19.23
CA SER A 204 58.20 21.41 20.40
C SER A 204 57.47 22.78 20.35
N SER A 205 56.82 23.06 21.51
CA SER A 205 56.77 24.31 22.32
C SER A 205 55.82 25.49 22.04
N GLY A 206 55.25 26.00 23.15
CA GLY A 206 54.65 27.33 23.35
C GLY A 206 53.12 27.29 23.30
N GLY A 207 52.33 27.48 24.37
CA GLY A 207 52.45 28.44 25.46
C GLY A 207 51.52 29.63 25.17
N GLY A 208 50.43 29.82 25.92
CA GLY A 208 49.64 31.06 25.85
C GLY A 208 48.13 30.91 26.12
N SER A 209 47.73 31.37 27.30
CA SER A 209 46.37 31.61 27.78
C SER A 209 45.57 32.65 26.97
N GLY A 210 44.23 32.56 26.96
CA GLY A 210 43.37 33.67 26.55
C GLY A 210 41.88 33.37 26.66
N ARG A 211 41.20 34.08 27.57
CA ARG A 211 39.74 34.07 27.82
C ARG A 211 38.94 34.66 26.65
N GLY A 212 37.69 34.23 26.48
CA GLY A 212 36.69 34.93 25.65
C GLY A 212 35.29 34.35 25.76
N SER A 213 34.36 35.14 26.32
CA SER A 213 32.94 34.88 26.55
C SER A 213 32.05 34.89 25.29
N SER A 214 30.78 34.54 25.52
CA SER A 214 29.55 34.72 24.72
C SER A 214 29.22 33.55 23.79
N GLY A 215 28.00 33.06 23.71
CA GLY A 215 26.70 33.58 24.13
C GLY A 215 25.71 33.29 23.00
N GLY A 216 24.47 32.94 23.34
CA GLY A 216 23.35 33.01 22.41
C GLY A 216 22.95 31.68 21.79
N GLY A 217 21.79 31.17 22.23
CA GLY A 217 21.00 30.25 21.44
C GLY A 217 20.44 30.93 20.18
N ALA A 218 20.08 30.12 19.20
CA ALA A 218 19.16 30.50 18.14
C ALA A 218 18.41 29.25 17.68
N ALA A 219 17.21 29.07 18.22
CA ALA A 219 16.13 28.43 17.50
C ALA A 219 15.82 29.33 16.30
N SER A 220 15.95 28.80 15.09
CA SER A 220 15.56 29.49 13.87
C SER A 220 14.23 28.94 13.39
N SER A 221 13.16 29.56 13.89
CA SER A 221 11.87 29.63 13.22
C SER A 221 12.07 30.25 11.83
N ASN A 222 11.77 29.51 10.76
CA ASN A 222 11.77 30.09 9.42
C ASN A 222 10.33 30.42 9.00
N THR A 223 9.85 31.56 9.49
CA THR A 223 8.70 32.25 8.93
C THR A 223 9.06 32.77 7.54
N GLY A 224 8.13 32.63 6.59
CA GLY A 224 8.33 32.83 5.16
C GLY A 224 9.04 34.12 4.75
N ARG A 225 9.86 33.98 3.71
CA ARG A 225 10.15 35.01 2.70
C ARG A 225 10.84 34.36 1.50
N GLY A 226 10.24 34.58 0.33
CA GLY A 226 10.63 34.00 -0.94
C GLY A 226 12.12 34.10 -1.24
N ARG A 227 12.69 32.96 -1.60
CA ARG A 227 13.87 32.84 -2.43
C ARG A 227 13.54 31.76 -3.46
N ALA A 228 13.62 32.12 -4.74
CA ALA A 228 13.55 31.20 -5.86
C ALA A 228 14.50 30.02 -5.58
N ASN A 229 13.92 28.88 -5.23
CA ASN A 229 14.67 27.76 -4.70
C ASN A 229 14.95 26.81 -5.86
N THR A 230 16.23 26.66 -6.20
CA THR A 230 16.68 25.56 -7.05
C THR A 230 16.39 24.27 -6.27
N TRP A 231 15.37 23.51 -6.68
CA TRP A 231 14.79 22.36 -5.96
C TRP A 231 15.70 21.12 -5.80
N SER A 232 17.02 21.30 -5.94
CA SER A 232 18.02 20.22 -5.97
C SER A 232 18.74 19.99 -4.64
N GLY A 233 18.28 20.58 -3.52
CA GLY A 233 19.00 20.54 -2.24
C GLY A 233 18.16 20.30 -0.99
N SER A 234 16.86 20.02 -1.11
CA SER A 234 15.98 19.73 0.03
C SER A 234 16.15 18.28 0.48
N THR A 235 16.48 18.08 1.76
CA THR A 235 16.39 16.76 2.39
C THR A 235 14.91 16.40 2.60
N PRO A 236 14.44 15.25 2.09
CA PRO A 236 13.05 14.86 2.24
C PRO A 236 12.68 14.60 3.70
N ILE A 237 11.46 14.95 4.08
CA ILE A 237 10.89 14.61 5.39
C ILE A 237 10.28 13.21 5.27
N ALA A 238 10.83 12.26 6.03
CA ALA A 238 10.30 10.90 6.08
C ALA A 238 8.98 10.86 6.87
N VAL A 239 7.90 10.44 6.22
CA VAL A 239 6.58 10.27 6.83
C VAL A 239 6.61 9.10 7.81
N GLY A 240 6.14 9.32 9.03
CA GLY A 240 6.29 8.41 10.17
C GLY A 240 7.50 8.73 11.07
N VAL A 241 8.46 9.53 10.60
CA VAL A 241 9.68 9.89 11.36
C VAL A 241 9.79 11.38 11.60
N GLY A 242 9.79 12.18 10.55
CA GLY A 242 9.89 13.63 10.62
C GLY A 242 8.55 14.32 10.82
N GLY A 243 7.47 13.60 10.50
CA GLY A 243 6.09 14.04 10.67
C GLY A 243 5.11 12.99 10.18
N ASN A 244 3.80 13.23 10.34
CA ASN A 244 2.76 12.34 9.87
C ASN A 244 1.59 13.11 9.24
N TRP A 245 0.89 12.42 8.35
CA TRP A 245 -0.36 12.88 7.77
C TRP A 245 -1.49 12.83 8.80
N GLU A 246 -2.34 13.85 8.79
CA GLU A 246 -3.55 13.92 9.60
C GLU A 246 -4.72 14.37 8.72
N LEU A 247 -5.76 13.54 8.64
CA LEU A 247 -7.01 13.87 7.94
C LEU A 247 -7.89 14.70 8.89
N ILE A 248 -8.18 15.95 8.52
CA ILE A 248 -8.89 16.87 9.41
C ILE A 248 -10.41 16.93 9.17
N ASN A 249 -10.92 16.28 8.12
CA ASN A 249 -12.35 16.20 7.81
C ASN A 249 -12.83 14.76 7.46
N PRO A 250 -12.65 13.76 8.35
CA PRO A 250 -12.92 12.36 8.04
C PRO A 250 -14.37 12.08 7.62
N GLU A 251 -15.37 12.79 8.17
CA GLU A 251 -16.79 12.58 7.82
C GLU A 251 -17.14 13.03 6.40
N GLU A 252 -16.49 14.09 5.90
CA GLU A 252 -16.68 14.57 4.53
C GLU A 252 -15.91 13.71 3.54
N ALA A 253 -14.65 13.37 3.89
CA ALA A 253 -13.80 12.51 3.10
C ALA A 253 -14.42 11.11 2.89
N ALA A 254 -15.13 10.58 3.89
CA ALA A 254 -15.83 9.30 3.77
C ALA A 254 -16.96 9.31 2.73
N LYS A 255 -17.52 10.48 2.39
CA LYS A 255 -18.56 10.62 1.36
C LYS A 255 -17.97 10.80 -0.03
N ASN A 256 -16.86 11.52 -0.11
CA ASN A 256 -16.08 11.69 -1.33
C ASN A 256 -14.62 11.94 -0.96
N LEU A 257 -13.73 11.03 -1.35
CA LEU A 257 -12.30 11.11 -1.04
C LEU A 257 -11.65 12.36 -1.65
N ASP A 258 -12.20 12.88 -2.76
CA ASP A 258 -11.73 14.12 -3.38
C ASP A 258 -11.98 15.35 -2.51
N ASN A 259 -12.82 15.25 -1.48
CA ASN A 259 -13.02 16.33 -0.51
C ASN A 259 -12.11 16.20 0.71
N SER A 260 -11.21 15.21 0.73
CA SER A 260 -10.30 15.02 1.86
C SER A 260 -9.34 16.21 2.03
N LYS A 261 -9.23 16.67 3.28
CA LYS A 261 -8.34 17.76 3.70
C LYS A 261 -7.27 17.16 4.58
N TRP A 262 -6.07 17.09 4.03
CA TRP A 262 -4.91 16.53 4.71
C TRP A 262 -4.01 17.65 5.18
N ILE A 263 -3.49 17.51 6.39
CA ILE A 263 -2.37 18.32 6.89
C ILE A 263 -1.18 17.39 7.15
N PHE A 264 0.03 17.94 7.13
CA PHE A 264 1.22 17.22 7.57
C PHE A 264 1.83 17.88 8.79
N LYS A 265 1.94 17.12 9.88
CA LYS A 265 2.47 17.62 11.16
C LYS A 265 3.82 17.00 11.43
N LEU A 266 4.82 17.86 11.64
CA LEU A 266 6.13 17.45 12.12
C LEU A 266 6.02 16.77 13.49
N THR A 267 7.03 16.00 13.88
CA THR A 267 7.09 15.39 15.22
C THR A 267 7.15 16.41 16.35
N THR A 268 7.55 17.65 16.05
CA THR A 268 7.46 18.79 16.97
C THR A 268 6.02 19.26 17.21
N GLY A 269 5.05 18.75 16.44
CA GLY A 269 3.64 19.13 16.46
C GLY A 269 3.29 20.27 15.51
N GLU A 270 4.28 20.92 14.91
CA GLU A 270 4.09 22.03 13.96
C GLU A 270 3.54 21.53 12.61
N ARG A 271 2.62 22.30 12.02
CA ARG A 271 2.15 22.05 10.65
C ARG A 271 3.16 22.60 9.65
N VAL A 272 3.46 21.84 8.61
CA VAL A 272 4.25 22.36 7.49
C VAL A 272 3.40 23.23 6.58
N THR A 273 4.05 24.14 5.87
CA THR A 273 3.46 25.01 4.85
C THR A 273 4.41 25.10 3.65
N GLY A 274 3.89 25.53 2.50
CA GLY A 274 4.60 25.64 1.24
C GLY A 274 5.03 24.29 0.65
N TRP A 275 5.96 24.34 -0.30
CA TRP A 275 6.56 23.15 -0.91
C TRP A 275 7.38 22.35 0.10
N GLN A 276 7.04 21.07 0.25
CA GLN A 276 7.75 20.10 1.08
C GLN A 276 8.07 18.86 0.26
N LEU A 277 9.33 18.43 0.33
CA LEU A 277 9.74 17.15 -0.25
C LEU A 277 9.50 16.07 0.80
N LEU A 278 8.60 15.12 0.52
CA LEU A 278 8.22 14.07 1.46
C LEU A 278 8.67 12.71 0.91
N SER A 279 9.20 11.88 1.81
CA SER A 279 9.50 10.47 1.54
C SER A 279 8.51 9.63 2.30
N TYR A 280 7.74 8.79 1.61
CA TYR A 280 6.78 7.93 2.28
C TYR A 280 6.54 6.64 1.50
N THR A 281 6.07 5.63 2.24
CA THR A 281 5.84 4.29 1.73
C THR A 281 4.37 3.92 1.88
N PHE A 282 3.74 3.54 0.79
CA PHE A 282 2.39 2.99 0.77
C PHE A 282 2.41 1.66 0.03
N GLU A 283 1.83 0.61 0.63
CA GLU A 283 1.78 -0.76 0.07
C GLU A 283 3.13 -1.28 -0.48
N GLY A 284 4.22 -0.99 0.24
CA GLY A 284 5.57 -1.45 -0.14
C GLY A 284 6.25 -0.64 -1.24
N LYS A 285 5.60 0.41 -1.77
CA LYS A 285 6.19 1.36 -2.71
C LYS A 285 6.60 2.63 -1.98
N THR A 286 7.89 2.94 -1.99
CA THR A 286 8.42 4.20 -1.48
C THR A 286 8.55 5.21 -2.60
N LYS A 287 8.04 6.43 -2.39
CA LYS A 287 8.28 7.58 -3.26
C LYS A 287 8.84 8.76 -2.47
N VAL A 288 9.61 9.57 -3.17
CA VAL A 288 10.13 10.85 -2.68
C VAL A 288 9.65 11.93 -3.63
N GLU A 289 8.59 12.62 -3.24
CA GLU A 289 7.92 13.58 -4.13
C GLU A 289 7.61 14.88 -3.40
N TRP A 290 7.36 15.92 -4.21
CA TRP A 290 6.97 17.23 -3.71
C TRP A 290 5.48 17.30 -3.42
N TYR A 291 5.14 17.94 -2.32
CA TYR A 291 3.79 18.27 -1.89
C TYR A 291 3.74 19.76 -1.59
N HIS A 292 2.58 20.38 -1.78
CA HIS A 292 2.38 21.78 -1.41
C HIS A 292 1.30 21.88 -0.33
N PHE A 293 1.51 22.81 0.60
CA PHE A 293 0.60 23.08 1.71
C PHE A 293 0.32 24.58 1.78
N GLU A 294 -0.95 24.95 1.87
CA GLU A 294 -1.37 26.34 2.06
C GLU A 294 -0.95 26.89 3.43
N GLN A 295 -1.15 28.18 3.66
CA GLN A 295 -0.76 28.82 4.93
C GLN A 295 -1.49 28.28 6.16
N ASP A 296 -2.69 27.70 6.00
CA ASP A 296 -3.43 27.03 7.07
C ASP A 296 -2.94 25.58 7.33
N GLY A 297 -1.98 25.12 6.52
CA GLY A 297 -1.35 23.81 6.55
C GLY A 297 -2.14 22.73 5.82
N ILE A 298 -3.23 23.07 5.12
CA ILE A 298 -3.99 22.13 4.30
C ILE A 298 -3.21 21.88 3.00
N MET A 299 -3.04 20.62 2.65
CA MET A 299 -2.36 20.18 1.44
C MET A 299 -3.19 20.51 0.19
N ASP A 300 -2.54 21.10 -0.81
CA ASP A 300 -3.14 21.33 -2.12
C ASP A 300 -3.25 20.02 -2.93
N SER A 301 -4.19 19.98 -3.86
CA SER A 301 -4.43 18.84 -4.77
C SER A 301 -5.07 19.34 -6.07
N GLY A 302 -4.92 18.60 -7.16
CA GLY A 302 -5.33 19.05 -8.50
C GLY A 302 -4.44 20.17 -9.04
N TRP A 303 -5.01 21.03 -9.90
CA TRP A 303 -4.28 22.17 -10.44
C TRP A 303 -3.96 23.20 -9.36
N PHE A 304 -2.70 23.61 -9.34
CA PHE A 304 -2.15 24.53 -8.35
C PHE A 304 -1.36 25.64 -9.04
N LEU A 305 -1.69 26.89 -8.72
CA LEU A 305 -0.92 28.06 -9.13
C LEU A 305 -0.06 28.55 -7.97
N ASP A 306 1.25 28.37 -8.09
CA ASP A 306 2.21 28.99 -7.20
C ASP A 306 2.24 30.50 -7.50
N ARG A 307 1.65 31.30 -6.60
CA ARG A 307 1.49 32.74 -6.77
C ARG A 307 2.79 33.52 -6.65
N ASP A 308 3.81 32.93 -6.03
CA ASP A 308 5.12 33.56 -5.86
C ASP A 308 5.95 33.46 -7.16
N THR A 309 5.79 32.35 -7.89
CA THR A 309 6.51 32.10 -9.15
C THR A 309 5.65 32.31 -10.40
N ASN A 310 4.33 32.44 -10.24
CA ASN A 310 3.32 32.47 -11.29
C ASN A 310 3.42 31.25 -12.24
N LYS A 311 3.74 30.09 -11.65
CA LYS A 311 3.86 28.80 -12.35
C LYS A 311 2.72 27.88 -11.94
N TRP A 312 2.23 27.12 -12.92
CA TRP A 312 1.20 26.11 -12.72
C TRP A 312 1.82 24.74 -12.49
N TYR A 313 1.22 23.95 -11.61
CA TYR A 313 1.59 22.57 -11.32
C TYR A 313 0.32 21.74 -11.23
N TYR A 314 0.47 20.42 -11.30
CA TYR A 314 -0.61 19.49 -10.98
C TYR A 314 -0.17 18.59 -9.84
N LEU A 315 -1.02 18.52 -8.81
CA LEU A 315 -0.86 17.67 -7.65
C LEU A 315 -1.86 16.52 -7.76
N SER A 316 -1.39 15.29 -7.57
CA SER A 316 -2.14 14.07 -7.85
C SER A 316 -3.50 14.05 -7.14
N MET A 317 -4.53 13.72 -7.91
CA MET A 317 -5.88 13.46 -7.42
C MET A 317 -6.16 11.97 -7.19
N ASN A 318 -5.17 11.11 -7.42
CA ASN A 318 -5.34 9.66 -7.29
C ASN A 318 -5.26 9.23 -5.83
N HIS A 319 -6.25 8.46 -5.37
CA HIS A 319 -6.29 7.89 -4.02
C HIS A 319 -5.61 6.51 -3.96
N ASP A 320 -4.46 6.35 -4.61
CA ASP A 320 -3.65 5.13 -4.66
C ASP A 320 -2.58 5.07 -3.57
N GLY A 321 -2.80 5.84 -2.50
CA GLY A 321 -1.80 6.16 -1.48
C GLY A 321 -0.88 7.32 -1.84
N PHE A 322 -0.93 7.83 -3.08
CA PHE A 322 -0.13 8.97 -3.52
C PHE A 322 -0.88 10.26 -3.89
N PHE A 323 -2.04 10.44 -3.26
CA PHE A 323 -2.81 11.67 -3.30
C PHE A 323 -1.96 12.89 -2.87
N GLY A 324 -1.96 13.94 -3.70
CA GLY A 324 -1.24 15.20 -3.49
C GLY A 324 0.18 15.26 -4.04
N GLU A 325 0.76 14.15 -4.51
CA GLU A 325 2.13 14.18 -5.06
C GLU A 325 2.21 15.06 -6.31
N MET A 326 3.27 15.84 -6.45
CA MET A 326 3.47 16.66 -7.64
C MET A 326 3.73 15.79 -8.88
N ILE A 327 2.88 15.94 -9.89
CA ILE A 327 3.00 15.21 -11.15
C ILE A 327 4.03 15.88 -12.07
N LYS A 328 4.71 15.06 -12.86
CA LYS A 328 5.71 15.45 -13.85
C LYS A 328 5.48 14.69 -15.16
N GLY A 329 5.87 15.30 -16.28
CA GLY A 329 5.69 14.75 -17.61
C GLY A 329 4.30 14.97 -18.18
N TRP A 330 3.87 14.07 -19.07
CA TRP A 330 2.58 14.14 -19.74
C TRP A 330 1.43 13.90 -18.75
N HIS A 331 0.49 14.83 -18.70
CA HIS A 331 -0.74 14.75 -17.91
C HIS A 331 -1.95 14.88 -18.83
N HIS A 332 -2.83 13.89 -18.83
CA HIS A 332 -4.11 13.94 -19.53
C HIS A 332 -5.20 14.22 -18.52
N ASP A 333 -5.77 15.42 -18.57
CA ASP A 333 -6.71 15.86 -17.57
C ASP A 333 -8.11 15.30 -17.86
N PRO A 334 -8.75 14.57 -16.90
CA PRO A 334 -10.07 14.00 -17.13
C PRO A 334 -11.20 15.04 -17.17
N ASP A 335 -11.00 16.25 -16.63
CA ASP A 335 -12.05 17.26 -16.52
C ASP A 335 -12.27 18.01 -17.86
N ASP A 336 -11.19 18.23 -18.61
CA ASP A 336 -11.24 18.91 -19.92
C ASP A 336 -10.83 18.02 -21.11
N THR A 337 -10.35 16.80 -20.86
CA THR A 337 -9.90 15.81 -21.85
C THR A 337 -8.73 16.27 -22.73
N ARG A 338 -7.86 17.13 -22.20
CA ARG A 338 -6.69 17.66 -22.91
C ARG A 338 -5.38 17.21 -22.27
N TRP A 339 -4.35 17.23 -23.10
CA TRP A 339 -2.98 16.96 -22.68
C TRP A 339 -2.27 18.22 -22.24
N TYR A 340 -1.48 18.06 -21.19
CA TYR A 340 -0.57 19.05 -20.62
C TYR A 340 0.80 18.40 -20.46
N PHE A 341 1.85 19.21 -20.42
CA PHE A 341 3.18 18.73 -20.09
C PHE A 341 3.75 19.50 -18.92
N LEU A 342 4.09 18.76 -17.86
CA LEU A 342 4.69 19.28 -16.64
C LEU A 342 6.19 18.99 -16.68
N ASP A 343 7.02 19.99 -16.41
CA ASP A 343 8.46 19.90 -16.53
C ASP A 343 9.02 18.75 -15.68
N ARG A 344 9.90 17.95 -16.26
CA ARG A 344 10.44 16.74 -15.59
C ARG A 344 11.39 17.05 -14.44
N ASN A 345 12.03 18.20 -14.47
CA ASN A 345 12.93 18.62 -13.40
C ASN A 345 12.12 19.18 -12.24
N ASP A 346 11.17 20.05 -12.58
CA ASP A 346 10.73 21.09 -11.68
C ASP A 346 9.18 21.08 -11.49
N GLY A 347 8.43 20.41 -12.38
CA GLY A 347 6.99 20.19 -12.29
C GLY A 347 6.11 21.30 -12.88
N HIS A 348 6.69 22.43 -13.31
CA HIS A 348 5.87 23.51 -13.86
C HIS A 348 5.26 23.15 -15.21
N MET A 349 4.03 23.59 -15.45
CA MET A 349 3.33 23.40 -16.71
C MET A 349 3.98 24.23 -17.82
N HIS A 350 4.24 23.59 -18.96
CA HIS A 350 4.74 24.26 -20.14
C HIS A 350 3.64 25.03 -20.88
N VAL A 351 4.06 26.11 -21.54
CA VAL A 351 3.23 26.94 -22.42
C VAL A 351 4.03 27.29 -23.68
N SER A 352 3.35 27.58 -24.78
CA SER A 352 3.97 27.82 -26.09
C SER A 352 4.69 26.58 -26.64
N TRP A 353 5.59 26.78 -27.60
CA TRP A 353 6.42 25.74 -28.19
C TRP A 353 7.42 25.16 -27.19
N ASP A 354 7.45 23.83 -27.10
CA ASP A 354 8.53 23.11 -26.42
C ASP A 354 8.95 21.85 -27.17
N LYS A 355 10.21 21.44 -26.99
CA LYS A 355 10.79 20.26 -27.60
C LYS A 355 10.95 19.15 -26.56
N ILE A 356 10.05 18.16 -26.63
CA ILE A 356 9.97 17.04 -25.70
C ILE A 356 10.34 15.77 -26.45
N ASP A 357 11.34 15.03 -25.94
CA ASP A 357 11.81 13.75 -26.52
C ASP A 357 12.12 13.81 -28.02
N GLY A 358 12.60 14.96 -28.50
CA GLY A 358 12.99 15.16 -29.91
C GLY A 358 11.91 15.76 -30.80
N ASN A 359 10.65 15.79 -30.35
CA ASN A 359 9.50 16.30 -31.08
C ASN A 359 9.07 17.67 -30.56
N TRP A 360 8.54 18.52 -31.44
CA TRP A 360 8.00 19.83 -31.07
C TRP A 360 6.51 19.76 -30.83
N TYR A 361 6.07 20.32 -29.71
CA TYR A 361 4.67 20.41 -29.29
C TYR A 361 4.32 21.86 -28.99
N PHE A 362 3.06 22.23 -29.22
CA PHE A 362 2.57 23.58 -28.93
C PHE A 362 1.47 23.54 -27.86
N PHE A 363 1.73 24.22 -26.74
CA PHE A 363 0.80 24.37 -25.62
C PHE A 363 0.21 25.77 -25.63
N ASN A 364 -1.10 25.91 -25.41
CA ASN A 364 -1.79 27.19 -25.53
C ASN A 364 -1.23 28.25 -24.53
N PRO A 365 -0.53 29.30 -24.99
CA PRO A 365 0.00 30.32 -24.08
C PRO A 365 -1.01 31.42 -23.75
N ASN A 366 -2.04 31.58 -24.60
CA ASN A 366 -2.92 32.76 -24.59
C ASN A 366 -4.37 32.33 -24.84
N PRO A 367 -5.09 31.85 -23.80
CA PRO A 367 -6.52 31.64 -23.93
C PRO A 367 -7.25 32.98 -24.15
N PRO A 368 -8.36 33.00 -24.93
CA PRO A 368 -9.13 34.22 -25.22
C PRO A 368 -9.85 34.81 -24.00
N ALA A 369 -9.96 34.06 -22.90
CA ALA A 369 -10.48 34.50 -21.61
C ALA A 369 -9.83 33.70 -20.47
N GLN A 370 -10.11 34.07 -19.23
CA GLN A 370 -9.69 33.30 -18.05
C GLN A 370 -10.27 31.88 -18.10
N THR A 371 -9.40 30.89 -17.94
CA THR A 371 -9.76 29.46 -18.01
C THR A 371 -9.66 28.75 -16.67
N TRP A 372 -8.98 29.36 -15.69
CA TRP A 372 -8.77 28.81 -14.35
C TRP A 372 -9.52 29.63 -13.30
N PHE A 373 -10.28 28.94 -12.44
CA PHE A 373 -11.08 29.54 -11.38
C PHE A 373 -10.80 28.82 -10.06
N PHE A 374 -10.49 29.58 -9.02
CA PHE A 374 -10.24 29.01 -7.70
C PHE A 374 -11.57 28.69 -7.01
N ASP A 375 -11.77 27.43 -6.65
CA ASP A 375 -12.90 26.96 -5.87
C ASP A 375 -12.56 26.99 -4.38
N ASN A 376 -13.15 27.95 -3.65
CA ASN A 376 -12.97 28.08 -2.20
C ASN A 376 -13.51 26.89 -1.38
N ALA A 377 -14.43 26.09 -1.93
CA ALA A 377 -14.98 24.94 -1.21
C ALA A 377 -13.99 23.78 -1.16
N THR A 378 -13.36 23.49 -2.30
CA THR A 378 -12.39 22.40 -2.45
C THR A 378 -10.94 22.86 -2.24
N GLY A 379 -10.66 24.17 -2.35
CA GLY A 379 -9.32 24.74 -2.27
C GLY A 379 -8.49 24.54 -3.53
N ARG A 380 -9.13 24.27 -4.67
CA ARG A 380 -8.44 23.90 -5.93
C ARG A 380 -8.67 24.90 -7.04
N TRP A 381 -7.76 24.95 -8.00
CA TRP A 381 -8.04 25.59 -9.28
C TRP A 381 -8.74 24.59 -10.19
N ASN A 382 -9.91 25.01 -10.69
CA ASN A 382 -10.68 24.23 -11.64
C ASN A 382 -10.74 24.97 -12.98
N TYR A 383 -10.88 24.19 -14.03
CA TYR A 383 -11.30 24.72 -15.31
C TYR A 383 -12.74 25.27 -15.21
N GLY A 384 -13.00 26.44 -15.79
CA GLY A 384 -14.35 27.01 -15.80
C GLY A 384 -15.29 26.29 -16.76
N ASP A 385 -16.61 26.33 -16.52
CA ASP A 385 -17.64 25.61 -17.31
C ASP A 385 -17.69 25.92 -18.82
N ASN A 386 -16.89 26.86 -19.33
CA ASN A 386 -16.92 27.28 -20.71
C ASN A 386 -16.09 26.37 -21.63
N LYS A 387 -16.60 25.16 -21.88
CA LYS A 387 -16.04 24.09 -22.75
C LYS A 387 -15.58 24.53 -24.16
N ASP A 388 -16.00 25.70 -24.62
CA ASP A 388 -15.64 26.23 -25.94
C ASP A 388 -14.25 26.91 -25.95
N ILE A 389 -13.63 27.14 -24.80
CA ILE A 389 -12.33 27.81 -24.68
C ILE A 389 -11.21 26.79 -24.45
N ARG A 390 -10.18 26.81 -25.30
CA ARG A 390 -8.95 26.03 -25.05
C ARG A 390 -8.26 26.56 -23.78
N PRO A 391 -8.03 25.74 -22.75
CA PRO A 391 -7.35 26.14 -21.52
C PRO A 391 -5.92 26.62 -21.73
N LEU A 392 -5.41 27.46 -20.84
CA LEU A 392 -3.99 27.79 -20.76
C LEU A 392 -3.16 26.51 -20.55
N GLY A 393 -2.10 26.32 -21.31
CA GLY A 393 -1.18 25.18 -21.19
C GLY A 393 -1.63 23.89 -21.87
N SER A 394 -2.86 23.83 -22.36
CA SER A 394 -3.33 22.62 -23.06
C SER A 394 -2.72 22.49 -24.45
N MET A 395 -2.38 21.25 -24.83
CA MET A 395 -1.72 20.91 -26.08
C MET A 395 -2.67 21.01 -27.29
N TYR A 396 -2.13 21.47 -28.41
CA TYR A 396 -2.80 21.41 -29.72
C TYR A 396 -2.66 20.01 -30.32
N VAL A 397 -3.74 19.47 -30.87
CA VAL A 397 -3.76 18.12 -31.48
C VAL A 397 -4.60 18.12 -32.74
N ASN A 398 -4.04 17.62 -33.85
CA ASN A 398 -4.69 17.50 -35.15
C ASN A 398 -5.30 18.81 -35.66
N GLU A 399 -4.58 19.91 -35.51
CA GLU A 399 -5.07 21.25 -35.83
C GLU A 399 -3.92 22.23 -36.11
N ASN A 400 -4.26 23.44 -36.55
CA ASN A 400 -3.28 24.51 -36.75
C ASN A 400 -3.09 25.32 -35.47
N THR A 401 -1.84 25.58 -35.09
CA THR A 401 -1.47 26.51 -34.04
C THR A 401 -1.77 27.95 -34.46
N PRO A 402 -1.96 28.91 -33.53
CA PRO A 402 -2.29 30.30 -33.87
C PRO A 402 -1.22 31.02 -34.69
N ASP A 403 0.02 30.56 -34.62
CA ASP A 403 1.17 31.04 -35.39
C ASP A 403 1.34 30.32 -36.75
N GLY A 404 0.41 29.43 -37.12
CA GLY A 404 0.26 28.93 -38.49
C GLY A 404 0.94 27.59 -38.79
N PHE A 405 1.45 26.87 -37.78
CA PHE A 405 1.99 25.52 -37.96
C PHE A 405 0.92 24.46 -37.76
N HIS A 406 1.05 23.33 -38.45
CA HIS A 406 0.15 22.20 -38.27
C HIS A 406 0.77 21.16 -37.34
N VAL A 407 -0.01 20.67 -36.37
CA VAL A 407 0.38 19.56 -35.50
C VAL A 407 -0.50 18.35 -35.78
N ASN A 408 0.08 17.16 -35.76
CA ASN A 408 -0.60 15.91 -36.12
C ASN A 408 -1.50 15.37 -34.99
N ALA A 409 -2.04 14.17 -35.17
CA ALA A 409 -2.91 13.49 -34.18
C ALA A 409 -2.24 13.18 -32.82
N ASP A 410 -0.92 13.23 -32.76
CA ASP A 410 -0.15 13.08 -31.52
C ASP A 410 0.30 14.43 -30.95
N GLY A 411 -0.10 15.55 -31.57
CA GLY A 411 0.31 16.91 -31.21
C GLY A 411 1.72 17.30 -31.69
N VAL A 412 2.37 16.46 -32.50
CA VAL A 412 3.73 16.70 -33.00
C VAL A 412 3.70 17.61 -34.23
N TRP A 413 4.51 18.66 -34.21
CA TRP A 413 4.76 19.51 -35.39
C TRP A 413 5.48 18.74 -36.50
N GLN A 414 4.96 18.86 -37.73
CA GLN A 414 5.52 18.28 -38.95
C GLN A 414 5.84 19.33 -40.00
#